data_AF-A0A3A9W1S7-F1
#
_entry.id   AF-A0A3A9W1S7-F1
#
_cell.length_a   1.000
_cell.length_b   1.000
_cell.length_c   1.000
_cell.angle_alpha   90.00
_cell.angle_beta   90.00
_cell.angle_gamma   90.00
#
_symmetry.space_group_name_H-M   'P 1'
#
loop_
_entity.id
_entity.type
_entity.pdbx_description
1 polymer ?
#
loop_
_entity_poly.entity_id
_entity_poly.type
_entity_poly.pdbx_seq_one_letter_code
_entity_poly.pdbx_strand_id
1 'polypeptide(L)' 'MARAMFDYTKTVLKKVSFDVNLFTKEVIKALNRLLPHEIEELKLWIQSLALNKPELEPCLIYLKS' A
#
# COMPACT_ATOMS: atom_id res chain seq x y z
N MET A 1 4.15 -17.69 9.58
CA MET A 1 4.36 -17.85 8.12
C MET A 1 3.19 -17.36 7.26
N ALA A 2 1.96 -17.24 7.78
CA ALA A 2 0.79 -16.83 6.98
C ALA A 2 0.76 -15.36 6.47
N ARG A 3 1.71 -14.51 6.88
CA ARG A 3 1.73 -13.06 6.58
C ARG A 3 2.87 -12.62 5.66
N ALA A 4 3.67 -13.57 5.15
CA ALA A 4 4.90 -13.26 4.41
C ALA A 4 4.66 -12.37 3.19
N MET A 5 3.51 -12.54 2.50
CA MET A 5 3.15 -11.72 1.34
C MET A 5 2.76 -10.28 1.71
N PHE A 6 2.07 -10.11 2.84
CA PHE A 6 1.74 -8.79 3.36
C PHE A 6 2.96 -8.02 3.86
N ASP A 7 3.85 -8.69 4.59
CA ASP A 7 5.10 -8.09 5.08
C ASP A 7 6.06 -7.73 3.93
N TYR A 8 6.14 -8.59 2.91
CA TYR A 8 6.86 -8.30 1.67
C TYR A 8 6.28 -7.05 0.99
N THR A 9 4.95 -6.99 0.84
CA THR A 9 4.27 -5.84 0.23
C THR A 9 4.58 -4.54 0.98
N LYS A 10 4.47 -4.52 2.31
CA LYS A 10 4.82 -3.35 3.13
C LYS A 10 6.27 -2.93 2.93
N THR A 11 7.19 -3.89 2.83
CA THR A 11 8.61 -3.62 2.64
C THR A 11 8.86 -2.97 1.27
N VAL A 12 8.24 -3.48 0.20
CA VAL A 12 8.32 -2.90 -1.14
C VAL A 12 7.74 -1.48 -1.14
N LEU A 13 6.52 -1.30 -0.60
CA LEU A 13 5.85 0.00 -0.54
C LEU A 13 6.65 1.04 0.27
N LYS A 14 7.26 0.65 1.39
CA LYS A 14 8.17 1.55 2.14
C LYS A 14 9.35 1.97 1.28
N LYS A 15 9.98 1.03 0.57
CA LYS A 15 11.14 1.32 -0.29
C LYS A 15 10.79 2.27 -1.44
N VAL A 16 9.60 2.14 -2.03
CA VAL A 16 9.17 3.01 -3.14
C VAL A 16 8.42 4.27 -2.69
N SER A 17 8.25 4.49 -1.38
CA SER A 17 7.51 5.63 -0.82
C SER A 17 8.14 7.01 -1.04
N PHE A 18 9.23 7.10 -1.80
CA PHE A 18 9.85 8.36 -2.22
C PHE A 18 9.32 8.85 -3.58
N ASP A 19 8.68 7.98 -4.36
CA ASP A 19 8.11 8.31 -5.68
C ASP A 19 6.64 7.90 -5.71
N VAL A 20 5.75 8.89 -5.83
CA VAL A 20 4.29 8.69 -5.81
C VAL A 20 3.82 7.84 -6.99
N ASN A 21 4.41 7.99 -8.17
CA ASN A 21 4.04 7.24 -9.36
C ASN A 21 4.43 5.77 -9.23
N LEU A 22 5.65 5.51 -8.73
CA LEU A 22 6.12 4.15 -8.47
C LEU A 22 5.33 3.50 -7.34
N PHE A 23 5.06 4.24 -6.26
CA PHE A 23 4.24 3.79 -5.14
C PHE A 23 2.84 3.38 -5.60
N THR A 24 2.17 4.21 -6.40
CA THR A 24 0.84 3.90 -6.95
C THR A 24 0.84 2.59 -7.73
N LYS A 25 1.85 2.36 -8.59
CA LYS A 25 1.98 1.12 -9.36
C LYS A 25 2.14 -0.11 -8.47
N GLU A 26 2.95 -0.01 -7.42
CA GLU A 26 3.13 -1.11 -6.46
C GLU A 26 1.88 -1.35 -5.59
N VAL A 27 1.12 -0.30 -5.24
CA VAL A 27 -0.18 -0.43 -4.56
C VAL A 27 -1.16 -1.23 -5.44
N ILE A 28 -1.26 -0.90 -6.73
CA ILE A 28 -2.12 -1.64 -7.67
C ILE A 28 -1.68 -3.11 -7.79
N LYS A 29 -0.37 -3.39 -7.81
CA LYS A 29 0.13 -4.78 -7.80
C LYS A 29 -0.23 -5.51 -6.51
N ALA A 30 -0.13 -4.83 -5.37
CA ALA A 30 -0.48 -5.38 -4.07
C ALA A 30 -1.98 -5.73 -4.00
N LEU A 31 -2.86 -4.87 -4.49
CA LEU A 31 -4.30 -5.12 -4.58
C LEU A 31 -4.65 -6.40 -5.34
N ASN A 32 -3.89 -6.72 -6.39
CA ASN A 32 -4.11 -7.94 -7.18
C ASN A 32 -3.50 -9.21 -6.55
N ARG A 33 -2.60 -9.08 -5.57
CA ARG A 33 -1.89 -10.21 -4.95
C ARG A 33 -2.40 -10.56 -3.55
N LEU A 34 -2.87 -9.57 -2.81
CA LEU A 34 -3.29 -9.71 -1.43
C LEU A 34 -4.73 -10.22 -1.32
N LEU A 35 -5.02 -10.89 -0.20
CA LEU A 35 -6.37 -11.29 0.14
C LEU A 35 -7.21 -10.06 0.56
N PRO A 36 -8.56 -10.11 0.46
CA PRO A 36 -9.41 -8.97 0.80
C PRO A 36 -9.15 -8.37 2.19
N HIS A 37 -8.94 -9.22 3.20
CA HIS A 37 -8.64 -8.76 4.56
C HIS A 37 -7.25 -8.09 4.68
N GLU A 38 -6.26 -8.56 3.91
CA GLU A 38 -4.94 -7.94 3.86
C GLU A 38 -4.99 -6.58 3.16
N ILE A 39 -5.89 -6.40 2.19
CA ILE A 39 -6.12 -5.12 1.51
C ILE A 39 -6.71 -4.09 2.48
N GLU A 40 -7.66 -4.48 3.33
CA GLU A 40 -8.20 -3.61 4.38
C GLU A 40 -7.11 -3.15 5.35
N GLU A 41 -6.26 -4.07 5.80
CA GLU A 41 -5.11 -3.73 6.64
C GLU A 41 -4.09 -2.85 5.90
N LEU A 42 -3.88 -3.10 4.59
CA LEU A 42 -3.00 -2.27 3.76
C LEU A 42 -3.51 -0.83 3.69
N LYS A 43 -4.82 -0.65 3.56
CA LYS A 43 -5.47 0.67 3.50
C LYS A 43 -5.21 1.46 4.78
N LEU A 44 -5.42 0.84 5.94
CA LEU A 44 -5.13 1.47 7.24
C LEU A 44 -3.65 1.85 7.37
N TRP A 45 -2.77 0.97 6.89
CA TRP A 45 -1.33 1.23 6.91
C TRP A 45 -0.93 2.40 6.00
N ILE A 46 -1.46 2.47 4.77
CA ILE A 46 -1.19 3.57 3.84
C ILE A 46 -1.78 4.88 4.37
N GLN A 47 -2.97 4.88 4.98
CA GLN A 47 -3.53 6.07 5.63
C GLN A 47 -2.61 6.60 6.73
N SER A 48 -2.09 5.72 7.60
CA SER A 48 -1.11 6.12 8.62
C SER A 48 0.19 6.67 8.00
N LEU A 49 0.59 6.18 6.83
CA LEU A 49 1.78 6.65 6.15
C LEU A 49 1.54 8.00 5.46
N ALA A 50 0.35 8.22 4.92
CA ALA A 50 -0.08 9.47 4.30
C ALA A 50 -0.14 10.64 5.30
N LEU A 51 -0.40 10.37 6.59
CA LEU A 51 -0.28 11.39 7.65
C LEU A 51 1.11 12.02 7.72
N ASN A 52 2.17 11.25 7.42
CA ASN A 52 3.54 11.74 7.41
C ASN A 52 4.01 12.20 6.01
N LYS A 53 3.32 11.74 4.96
CA LYS A 53 3.65 11.97 3.55
C LYS A 53 2.36 12.25 2.76
N PRO A 54 1.86 13.49 2.79
CA PRO A 54 0.59 13.85 2.14
C PRO A 54 0.65 13.65 0.61
N GLU A 55 1.85 13.62 0.02
CA GLU A 55 2.06 13.27 -1.40
C GLU A 55 1.51 11.90 -1.81
N LEU A 56 1.29 10.99 -0.85
CA LEU A 56 0.76 9.64 -1.10
C LEU A 56 -0.76 9.54 -0.95
N GLU A 57 -1.44 10.59 -0.47
CA GLU A 57 -2.92 10.61 -0.36
C GLU A 57 -3.66 10.27 -1.66
N PRO A 58 -3.23 10.75 -2.85
CA PRO A 58 -3.91 10.41 -4.11
C PRO A 58 -3.97 8.90 -4.37
N CYS A 59 -3.02 8.13 -3.82
CA CYS A 59 -2.98 6.67 -3.99
C CYS A 59 -4.14 5.98 -3.26
N LEU A 60 -4.74 6.61 -2.25
CA LEU A 60 -5.87 6.08 -1.49
C LEU A 60 -7.15 5.96 -2.34
N ILE A 61 -7.23 6.68 -3.46
CA ILE A 61 -8.36 6.61 -4.39
C ILE A 61 -8.48 5.19 -4.97
N TYR A 62 -7.36 4.51 -5.20
CA TYR A 62 -7.32 3.13 -5.72
C TYR A 62 -7.71 2.07 -4.67
N LEU A 63 -7.80 2.45 -3.39
CA LEU A 63 -8.18 1.59 -2.26
C LEU A 63 -9.65 1.81 -1.83
N LYS A 64 -10.41 2.61 -2.59
CA LYS A 64 -11.87 2.70 -2.49
C LYS A 64 -12.49 1.68 -3.41
N SER A 65 -12.81 0.51 -2.87
CA SER A 65 -13.88 -0.35 -3.34
C SER A 65 -14.82 -0.62 -2.17
#